data_AF-A0A497JG88-F1
#
_entry.id   AF-A0A497JG88-F1
#
_cell.length_a   1.000
_cell.length_b   1.000
_cell.length_c   1.000
_cell.angle_alpha   90.00
_cell.angle_beta   90.00
_cell.angle_gamma   90.00
#
_symmetry.space_group_name_H-M   'P 1'
#
loop_
_entity.id
_entity.type
_entity.pdbx_description
1 polymer ?
#
loop_
_entity_poly.entity_id
_entity_poly.type
_entity_poly.pdbx_seq_one_letter_code
_entity_poly.pdbx_strand_id
1 'polypeptide(L)'
;LRELINKKESIATQTEKMRHSLDSFESEKRLLEREINEARVDIGKNEVRLADLEEELKSFQGVRFLMDLSLKELKKELPKIEKELGSIGPVNLRAAESIKEEEESLLEVKEKIQKLERERDAVIDMINKIEVKKKEVFMNCFNSIRKNFAEMFYNFFEGNAELKLTDYEDPSNAGLIIEAKYKGKALQSIDSMSGGEKSLTALAFIFAILLYKPAPLYVFDEADAALDEINSAKVAKAIKEFSKKAQIIAITHNHNIIRDADQIIGVTLAKDKSSVIGLDLKQKLLENA
;
A
#
# COMPACT_ATOMS: atom_id res chain seq x y z
N LEU A 1 -122.50 43.47 -62.55
CA LEU A 1 -121.22 43.21 -63.25
C LEU A 1 -120.08 44.13 -62.79
N ARG A 2 -120.24 45.47 -62.74
CA ARG A 2 -119.17 46.41 -62.32
C ARG A 2 -118.65 46.21 -60.90
N GLU A 3 -119.51 45.93 -59.91
CA GLU A 3 -119.05 45.68 -58.53
C GLU A 3 -118.20 44.40 -58.40
N LEU A 4 -118.52 43.35 -59.15
CA LEU A 4 -117.75 42.09 -59.15
C LEU A 4 -116.36 42.27 -59.78
N ILE A 5 -116.22 43.16 -60.75
CA ILE A 5 -114.93 43.49 -61.39
C ILE A 5 -114.06 44.31 -60.42
N ASN A 6 -114.61 45.33 -59.77
CA ASN A 6 -113.87 46.11 -58.76
C ASN A 6 -113.45 45.25 -57.56
N LYS A 7 -114.29 44.30 -57.13
CA LYS A 7 -113.94 43.35 -56.06
C LYS A 7 -112.83 42.39 -56.49
N LYS A 8 -112.85 41.94 -57.76
CA LYS A 8 -111.78 41.11 -58.34
C LYS A 8 -110.46 41.87 -58.45
N GLU A 9 -110.47 43.14 -58.86
CA GLU A 9 -109.26 43.98 -58.94
C GLU A 9 -108.71 44.34 -57.55
N SER A 10 -109.58 44.61 -56.57
CA SER A 10 -109.17 44.81 -55.16
C SER A 10 -108.56 43.55 -54.55
N ILE A 11 -109.11 42.37 -54.85
CA ILE A 11 -108.54 41.10 -54.38
C ILE A 11 -107.23 40.83 -55.10
N ALA A 12 -107.14 41.06 -56.41
CA ALA A 12 -105.90 40.87 -57.18
C ALA A 12 -104.75 41.74 -56.65
N THR A 13 -105.01 43.02 -56.39
CA THR A 13 -104.02 43.95 -55.80
C THR A 13 -103.64 43.58 -54.36
N GLN A 14 -104.58 43.09 -53.54
CA GLN A 14 -104.24 42.53 -52.23
C GLN A 14 -103.40 41.25 -52.33
N THR A 15 -103.69 40.38 -53.30
CA THR A 15 -102.95 39.14 -53.54
C THR A 15 -101.52 39.42 -53.99
N GLU A 16 -101.33 40.45 -54.83
CA GLU A 16 -100.03 40.89 -55.32
C GLU A 16 -99.19 41.54 -54.20
N LYS A 17 -99.81 42.37 -53.34
CA LYS A 17 -99.15 42.90 -52.14
C LYS A 17 -98.73 41.79 -51.17
N MET A 18 -99.63 40.83 -50.92
CA MET A 18 -99.30 39.67 -50.08
C MET A 18 -98.18 38.82 -50.68
N ARG A 19 -98.12 38.65 -52.01
CA ARG A 19 -97.03 37.97 -52.70
C ARG A 19 -95.70 38.68 -52.51
N HIS A 20 -95.65 40.00 -52.70
CA HIS A 20 -94.43 40.77 -52.48
C HIS A 20 -93.96 40.73 -51.02
N SER A 21 -94.88 40.79 -50.06
CA SER A 21 -94.53 40.61 -48.65
C SER A 21 -94.01 39.19 -48.37
N LEU A 22 -94.63 38.16 -48.95
CA LEU A 22 -94.17 36.78 -48.83
C LEU A 22 -92.75 36.60 -49.39
N ASP A 23 -92.47 37.14 -50.58
CA ASP A 23 -91.14 37.10 -51.20
C ASP A 23 -90.09 37.84 -50.34
N SER A 24 -90.46 38.98 -49.73
CA SER A 24 -89.56 39.68 -48.81
C SER A 24 -89.27 38.88 -47.53
N PHE A 25 -90.28 38.24 -46.93
CA PHE A 25 -90.10 37.39 -45.75
C PHE A 25 -89.33 36.11 -46.08
N GLU A 26 -89.51 35.53 -47.27
CA GLU A 26 -88.71 34.39 -47.73
C GLU A 26 -87.24 34.77 -47.93
N SER A 27 -86.96 35.97 -48.44
CA SER A 27 -85.59 36.48 -48.56
C SER A 27 -84.94 36.70 -47.20
N GLU A 28 -85.66 37.32 -46.25
CA GLU A 28 -85.19 37.55 -44.88
C GLU A 28 -84.97 36.23 -44.13
N LYS A 29 -85.88 35.26 -44.29
CA LYS A 29 -85.71 33.90 -43.76
C LYS A 29 -84.45 33.24 -44.31
N ARG A 30 -84.17 33.35 -45.61
CA ARG A 30 -82.94 32.79 -46.23
C ARG A 30 -81.67 33.45 -45.69
N LEU A 31 -81.70 34.75 -45.37
CA LEU A 31 -80.56 35.44 -44.75
C LEU A 31 -80.33 34.95 -43.32
N LEU A 32 -81.39 34.89 -42.50
CA LEU A 32 -81.31 34.36 -41.13
C LEU A 32 -80.85 32.89 -41.11
N GLU A 33 -81.32 32.06 -42.05
CA GLU A 33 -80.86 30.67 -42.17
C GLU A 33 -79.38 30.58 -42.52
N ARG A 34 -78.82 31.54 -43.28
CA ARG A 34 -77.37 31.61 -43.54
C ARG A 34 -76.60 32.02 -42.28
N GLU A 35 -77.03 33.06 -41.58
CA GLU A 35 -76.38 33.51 -40.34
C GLU A 35 -76.39 32.41 -39.27
N ILE A 36 -77.49 31.67 -39.14
CA ILE A 36 -77.59 30.52 -38.23
C ILE A 36 -76.60 29.42 -38.62
N ASN A 37 -76.45 29.14 -39.91
CA ASN A 37 -75.50 28.14 -40.38
C ASN A 37 -74.04 28.58 -40.17
N GLU A 38 -73.71 29.85 -40.40
CA GLU A 38 -72.38 30.40 -40.10
C GLU A 38 -72.07 30.32 -38.59
N ALA A 39 -73.00 30.76 -37.74
CA ALA A 39 -72.84 30.66 -36.29
C ALA A 39 -72.67 29.20 -35.82
N ARG A 40 -73.41 28.25 -36.40
CA ARG A 40 -73.24 26.81 -36.09
C ARG A 40 -71.87 26.29 -36.48
N VAL A 41 -71.37 26.69 -37.64
CA VAL A 41 -70.01 26.32 -38.07
C VAL A 41 -68.95 26.89 -37.12
N ASP A 42 -69.12 28.13 -36.66
CA ASP A 42 -68.17 28.74 -35.73
C ASP A 42 -68.24 28.15 -34.32
N ILE A 43 -69.44 27.77 -33.84
CA ILE A 43 -69.59 26.99 -32.62
C ILE A 43 -68.82 25.67 -32.73
N GLY A 44 -69.03 24.93 -33.83
CA GLY A 44 -68.33 23.66 -34.05
C GLY A 44 -66.80 23.82 -34.09
N LYS A 45 -66.28 24.88 -34.72
CA LYS A 45 -64.83 25.18 -34.70
C LYS A 45 -64.32 25.46 -33.29
N ASN A 46 -65.06 26.22 -32.50
CA ASN A 46 -64.66 26.58 -31.13
C ASN A 46 -64.74 25.39 -30.19
N GLU A 47 -65.73 24.50 -30.35
CA GLU A 47 -65.84 23.26 -29.59
C GLU A 47 -64.65 22.33 -29.84
N VAL A 48 -64.27 22.14 -31.11
CA VAL A 48 -63.07 21.35 -31.46
C VAL A 48 -61.82 21.97 -30.83
N ARG A 49 -61.66 23.30 -30.95
CA ARG A 49 -60.49 23.99 -30.39
C ARG A 49 -60.44 23.93 -28.86
N LEU A 50 -61.59 23.94 -28.19
CA LEU A 50 -61.67 23.74 -26.75
C LEU A 50 -61.26 22.32 -26.36
N ALA A 51 -61.75 21.30 -27.09
CA ALA A 51 -61.37 19.92 -26.85
C ALA A 51 -59.85 19.70 -27.00
N ASP A 52 -59.24 20.26 -28.05
CA ASP A 52 -57.78 20.20 -28.26
C ASP A 52 -57.01 20.85 -27.09
N LEU A 53 -57.44 22.04 -26.65
CA LEU A 53 -56.81 22.77 -25.54
C LEU A 53 -56.97 22.04 -24.19
N GLU A 54 -58.12 21.41 -23.95
CA GLU A 54 -58.36 20.59 -22.77
C GLU A 54 -57.48 19.35 -22.75
N GLU A 55 -57.22 18.75 -23.91
CA GLU A 55 -56.29 17.63 -24.04
C GLU A 55 -54.84 18.08 -23.79
N GLU A 56 -54.41 19.20 -24.37
CA GLU A 56 -53.09 19.78 -24.10
C GLU A 56 -52.90 20.09 -22.62
N LEU A 57 -53.91 20.64 -21.95
CA LEU A 57 -53.86 20.96 -20.50
C LEU A 57 -53.61 19.73 -19.62
N LYS A 58 -54.10 18.55 -20.02
CA LYS A 58 -53.85 17.30 -19.29
C LYS A 58 -52.37 16.89 -19.32
N SER A 59 -51.59 17.30 -20.32
CA SER A 59 -50.16 17.02 -20.38
C SER A 59 -49.33 17.78 -19.34
N PHE A 60 -49.89 18.87 -18.78
CA PHE A 60 -49.24 19.73 -17.77
C PHE A 60 -49.64 19.38 -16.33
N GLN A 61 -49.96 18.12 -16.04
CA GLN A 61 -50.30 17.67 -14.69
C GLN A 61 -49.17 17.97 -13.68
N GLY A 62 -49.52 18.64 -12.58
CA GLY A 62 -48.58 19.02 -11.52
C GLY A 62 -47.93 20.41 -11.67
N VAL A 63 -48.23 21.13 -12.76
CA VAL A 63 -47.76 22.51 -12.94
C VAL A 63 -48.71 23.48 -12.25
N ARG A 64 -48.18 24.42 -11.46
CA ARG A 64 -48.98 25.49 -10.85
C ARG A 64 -49.39 26.49 -11.94
N PHE A 65 -50.65 26.46 -12.34
CA PHE A 65 -51.19 27.44 -13.27
C PHE A 65 -51.24 28.82 -12.61
N LEU A 66 -50.72 29.83 -13.31
CA LEU A 66 -50.77 31.23 -12.92
C LEU A 66 -52.16 31.82 -13.26
N MET A 67 -53.22 31.26 -12.68
CA MET A 67 -54.61 31.65 -12.96
C MET A 67 -54.98 33.05 -12.41
N ASP A 68 -54.17 33.59 -11.50
CA ASP A 68 -54.40 34.88 -10.84
C ASP A 68 -53.96 36.09 -11.69
N LEU A 69 -53.30 35.87 -12.83
CA LEU A 69 -52.79 36.92 -13.71
C LEU A 69 -53.67 37.10 -14.94
N SER A 70 -53.90 38.36 -15.33
CA SER A 70 -54.58 38.66 -16.58
C SER A 70 -53.75 38.21 -17.79
N LEU A 71 -54.42 37.97 -18.92
CA LEU A 71 -53.80 37.58 -20.20
C LEU A 71 -52.68 38.53 -20.63
N LYS A 72 -52.79 39.82 -20.27
CA LYS A 72 -51.79 40.85 -20.57
C LYS A 72 -50.55 40.75 -19.68
N GLU A 73 -50.71 40.32 -18.43
CA GLU A 73 -49.62 40.12 -17.49
C GLU A 73 -48.89 38.80 -17.78
N LEU A 74 -49.60 37.72 -18.11
CA LEU A 74 -49.01 36.46 -18.56
C LEU A 74 -48.09 36.66 -19.78
N LYS A 75 -48.53 37.43 -20.78
CA LYS A 75 -47.71 37.79 -21.95
C LYS A 75 -46.45 38.59 -21.60
N LYS A 76 -46.44 39.29 -20.46
CA LYS A 76 -45.28 40.06 -19.99
C LYS A 76 -44.32 39.21 -19.17
N GLU A 77 -44.82 38.22 -18.44
CA GLU A 77 -44.00 37.30 -17.64
C GLU A 77 -43.38 36.19 -18.49
N LEU A 78 -44.05 35.73 -19.55
CA LEU A 78 -43.53 34.70 -20.47
C LEU A 78 -42.08 34.94 -20.94
N PRO A 79 -41.72 36.12 -21.50
CA PRO A 79 -40.34 36.36 -21.95
C PRO A 79 -39.32 36.42 -20.80
N LYS A 80 -39.75 36.71 -19.57
CA LYS A 80 -38.85 36.65 -18.40
C LYS A 80 -38.56 35.20 -18.02
N ILE A 81 -39.59 34.35 -17.97
CA ILE A 81 -39.47 32.93 -17.68
C ILE A 81 -38.65 32.23 -18.78
N GLU A 82 -38.89 32.56 -20.06
CA GLU A 82 -38.09 32.04 -21.18
C GLU A 82 -36.62 32.46 -21.06
N LYS A 83 -36.34 33.68 -20.61
CA LYS A 83 -34.98 34.16 -20.38
C LYS A 83 -34.31 33.46 -19.19
N GLU A 84 -35.04 33.25 -18.10
CA GLU A 84 -34.59 32.47 -16.94
C GLU A 84 -34.29 31.02 -17.34
N LEU A 85 -35.19 30.38 -18.09
CA LEU A 85 -34.98 29.04 -18.63
C LEU A 85 -33.75 28.98 -19.55
N GLY A 86 -33.57 29.99 -20.42
CA GLY A 86 -32.40 30.10 -21.29
C GLY A 86 -31.09 30.30 -20.53
N SER A 87 -31.13 30.94 -19.35
CA SER A 87 -29.96 31.17 -18.49
C SER A 87 -29.46 29.93 -17.74
N ILE A 88 -30.35 28.94 -17.52
CA ILE A 88 -30.00 27.65 -16.91
C ILE A 88 -29.13 26.82 -17.86
N GLY A 89 -29.23 27.09 -19.17
CA GLY A 89 -28.47 26.38 -20.20
C GLY A 89 -28.95 24.93 -20.41
N PRO A 90 -28.22 24.14 -21.22
CA PRO A 90 -28.60 22.76 -21.48
C PRO A 90 -28.49 21.91 -20.21
N VAL A 91 -29.61 21.35 -19.76
CA VAL A 91 -29.68 20.46 -18.59
C VAL A 91 -29.01 19.14 -18.93
N ASN A 92 -27.94 18.79 -18.20
CA ASN A 92 -27.30 17.49 -18.34
C ASN A 92 -28.11 16.41 -17.60
N LEU A 93 -28.98 15.73 -18.34
CA LEU A 93 -29.82 14.66 -17.79
C LEU A 93 -29.02 13.45 -17.27
N ARG A 94 -27.75 13.29 -17.70
CA ARG A 94 -26.86 12.21 -17.23
C ARG A 94 -26.12 12.54 -15.95
N ALA A 95 -26.22 13.78 -15.45
CA ALA A 95 -25.50 14.21 -14.25
C ALA A 95 -25.84 13.34 -13.02
N ALA A 96 -27.11 12.93 -12.87
CA ALA A 96 -27.53 12.09 -11.76
C ALA A 96 -26.93 10.67 -11.82
N GLU A 97 -26.72 10.12 -13.02
CA GLU A 97 -26.06 8.83 -13.21
C GLU A 97 -24.55 8.95 -12.95
N SER A 98 -23.90 9.97 -13.53
CA SER A 98 -22.46 10.20 -13.34
C SER A 98 -22.07 10.47 -11.88
N ILE A 99 -22.91 11.18 -11.11
CA ILE A 99 -22.68 11.38 -9.67
C ILE A 99 -22.68 10.03 -8.94
N LYS A 100 -23.62 9.15 -9.25
CA LYS A 100 -23.69 7.81 -8.62
C LYS A 100 -22.48 6.96 -8.96
N GLU A 101 -22.07 6.94 -10.23
CA GLU A 101 -20.87 6.22 -10.67
C GLU A 101 -19.61 6.72 -9.95
N GLU A 102 -19.47 8.06 -9.80
CA GLU A 102 -18.34 8.66 -9.11
C GLU A 102 -18.38 8.39 -7.59
N GLU A 103 -19.57 8.37 -6.97
CA GLU A 103 -19.75 8.02 -5.56
C GLU A 103 -19.34 6.56 -5.28
N GLU A 104 -19.70 5.63 -6.17
CA GLU A 104 -19.29 4.22 -6.09
C GLU A 104 -17.77 4.08 -6.23
N SER A 105 -17.18 4.72 -7.24
CA SER A 105 -15.73 4.76 -7.44
C SER A 105 -14.98 5.33 -6.23
N LEU A 106 -15.49 6.43 -5.65
CA LEU A 106 -14.94 7.05 -4.46
C LEU A 106 -14.99 6.10 -3.25
N LEU A 107 -16.06 5.32 -3.11
CA LEU A 107 -16.21 4.34 -2.04
C LEU A 107 -15.17 3.22 -2.18
N GLU A 108 -14.99 2.67 -3.38
CA GLU A 108 -13.96 1.67 -3.65
C GLU A 108 -12.54 2.18 -3.35
N VAL A 109 -12.24 3.41 -3.77
CA VAL A 109 -10.92 4.02 -3.53
C VAL A 109 -10.70 4.19 -2.03
N LYS A 110 -11.71 4.63 -1.27
CA LYS A 110 -11.62 4.73 0.19
C LYS A 110 -11.36 3.37 0.85
N GLU A 111 -12.03 2.32 0.42
CA GLU A 111 -11.80 0.96 0.92
C GLU A 111 -10.37 0.47 0.63
N LYS A 112 -9.88 0.72 -0.60
CA LYS A 112 -8.50 0.42 -0.99
C LYS A 112 -7.50 1.17 -0.12
N ILE A 113 -7.72 2.46 0.15
CA ILE A 113 -6.85 3.26 1.04
C ILE A 113 -6.83 2.66 2.44
N GLN A 114 -7.99 2.37 3.03
CA GLN A 114 -8.05 1.78 4.37
C GLN A 114 -7.36 0.42 4.45
N LYS A 115 -7.47 -0.39 3.40
CA LYS A 115 -6.76 -1.67 3.31
C LYS A 115 -5.24 -1.45 3.28
N LEU A 116 -4.76 -0.52 2.45
CA LEU A 116 -3.33 -0.19 2.36
C LEU A 116 -2.78 0.37 3.67
N GLU A 117 -3.57 1.17 4.40
CA GLU A 117 -3.19 1.67 5.72
C GLU A 117 -3.00 0.53 6.73
N ARG A 118 -3.95 -0.42 6.77
CA ARG A 118 -3.83 -1.61 7.63
C ARG A 118 -2.62 -2.48 7.26
N GLU A 119 -2.36 -2.66 5.97
CA GLU A 119 -1.21 -3.41 5.49
C GLU A 119 0.10 -2.71 5.86
N ARG A 120 0.18 -1.38 5.70
CA ARG A 120 1.33 -0.58 6.14
C ARG A 120 1.58 -0.76 7.64
N ASP A 121 0.55 -0.65 8.46
CA ASP A 121 0.68 -0.75 9.91
C ASP A 121 1.14 -2.15 10.32
N ALA A 122 0.61 -3.20 9.68
CA ALA A 122 1.06 -4.58 9.89
C ALA A 122 2.55 -4.78 9.52
N VAL A 123 3.02 -4.15 8.44
CA VAL A 123 4.44 -4.19 8.05
C VAL A 123 5.31 -3.47 9.08
N ILE A 124 4.90 -2.29 9.55
CA ILE A 124 5.62 -1.54 10.60
C ILE A 124 5.71 -2.37 11.88
N ASP A 125 4.62 -3.00 12.30
CA ASP A 125 4.59 -3.87 13.47
C ASP A 125 5.52 -5.07 13.31
N MET A 126 5.58 -5.66 12.11
CA MET A 126 6.50 -6.75 11.82
C MET A 126 7.97 -6.29 11.90
N ILE A 127 8.29 -5.12 11.35
CA ILE A 127 9.64 -4.54 11.44
C ILE A 127 10.03 -4.35 12.92
N ASN A 128 9.15 -3.77 13.73
CA ASN A 128 9.40 -3.56 15.15
C ASN A 128 9.64 -4.89 15.90
N LYS A 129 8.86 -5.93 15.60
CA LYS A 129 9.06 -7.27 16.16
C LYS A 129 10.42 -7.87 15.77
N ILE A 130 10.84 -7.68 14.51
CA ILE A 130 12.14 -8.16 14.03
C ILE A 130 13.27 -7.42 14.76
N GLU A 131 13.18 -6.09 14.91
CA GLU A 131 14.21 -5.30 15.60
C GLU A 131 14.37 -5.71 17.07
N VAL A 132 13.27 -5.92 17.79
CA VAL A 132 13.32 -6.42 19.18
C VAL A 132 14.00 -7.79 19.24
N LYS A 133 13.61 -8.72 18.36
CA LYS A 133 14.19 -10.06 18.32
C LYS A 133 15.67 -10.03 17.93
N LYS A 134 16.06 -9.14 17.02
CA LYS A 134 17.45 -8.93 16.61
C LYS A 134 18.29 -8.44 17.79
N LYS A 135 17.81 -7.45 18.56
CA LYS A 135 18.48 -6.96 19.78
C LYS A 135 18.63 -8.09 20.80
N GLU A 136 17.59 -8.88 21.02
CA GLU A 136 17.62 -10.02 21.94
C GLU A 136 18.66 -11.08 21.52
N VAL A 137 18.61 -11.53 20.27
CA VAL A 137 19.56 -12.53 19.74
C VAL A 137 20.99 -12.02 19.81
N PHE A 138 21.21 -10.74 19.46
CA PHE A 138 22.53 -10.13 19.57
C PHE A 138 23.04 -10.12 21.01
N MET A 139 22.23 -9.65 21.96
CA MET A 139 22.63 -9.56 23.37
C MET A 139 22.90 -10.94 23.98
N ASN A 140 22.09 -11.94 23.64
CA ASN A 140 22.32 -13.33 24.07
C ASN A 140 23.65 -13.88 23.53
N CYS A 141 23.94 -13.63 22.25
CA CYS A 141 25.19 -13.99 21.61
C CYS A 141 26.39 -13.27 22.27
N PHE A 142 26.29 -11.94 22.40
CA PHE A 142 27.32 -11.11 23.01
C PHE A 142 27.64 -11.53 24.44
N ASN A 143 26.62 -11.73 25.29
CA ASN A 143 26.82 -12.13 26.68
C ASN A 143 27.47 -13.52 26.79
N SER A 144 27.10 -14.44 25.91
CA SER A 144 27.70 -15.78 25.86
C SER A 144 29.17 -15.72 25.44
N ILE A 145 29.48 -14.96 24.38
CA ILE A 145 30.86 -14.76 23.90
C ILE A 145 31.69 -14.02 24.96
N ARG A 146 31.14 -12.99 25.62
CA ARG A 146 31.80 -12.24 26.70
C ARG A 146 32.19 -13.15 27.85
N LYS A 147 31.30 -14.05 28.27
CA LYS A 147 31.61 -15.04 29.32
C LYS A 147 32.70 -16.01 28.88
N ASN A 148 32.56 -16.60 27.70
CA ASN A 148 33.57 -17.51 27.15
C ASN A 148 34.93 -16.83 27.03
N PHE A 149 34.97 -15.57 26.59
CA PHE A 149 36.20 -14.80 26.44
C PHE A 149 36.91 -14.58 27.77
N ALA A 150 36.17 -14.18 28.81
CA ALA A 150 36.74 -14.00 30.14
C ALA A 150 37.32 -15.32 30.70
N GLU A 151 36.59 -16.43 30.57
CA GLU A 151 37.04 -17.75 31.03
C GLU A 151 38.28 -18.22 30.25
N MET A 152 38.27 -18.08 28.93
CA MET A 152 39.39 -18.50 28.09
C MET A 152 40.64 -17.66 28.36
N PHE A 153 40.48 -16.35 28.48
CA PHE A 153 41.60 -15.45 28.75
C PHE A 153 42.22 -15.74 30.12
N TYR A 154 41.41 -16.01 31.14
CA TYR A 154 41.90 -16.41 32.46
C TYR A 154 42.68 -17.72 32.41
N ASN A 155 42.15 -18.75 31.75
CA ASN A 155 42.78 -20.06 31.64
C ASN A 155 44.13 -20.03 30.92
N PHE A 156 44.31 -19.11 29.96
CA PHE A 156 45.56 -18.98 29.22
C PHE A 156 46.56 -18.02 29.87
N PHE A 157 46.11 -16.86 30.34
CA PHE A 157 47.04 -15.78 30.71
C PHE A 157 47.07 -15.50 32.21
N GLU A 158 46.28 -16.22 33.02
CA GLU A 158 46.07 -15.92 34.44
C GLU A 158 45.71 -14.43 34.66
N GLY A 159 44.99 -13.86 33.70
CA GLY A 159 44.61 -12.45 33.62
C GLY A 159 43.10 -12.29 33.50
N ASN A 160 42.64 -11.04 33.43
CA ASN A 160 41.22 -10.72 33.25
C ASN A 160 41.02 -10.04 31.90
N ALA A 161 39.98 -10.42 31.16
CA ALA A 161 39.58 -9.73 29.95
C ALA A 161 38.08 -9.54 29.90
N GLU A 162 37.65 -8.49 29.22
CA GLU A 162 36.26 -8.08 29.16
C GLU A 162 35.91 -7.54 27.78
N LEU A 163 34.71 -7.88 27.31
CA LEU A 163 34.10 -7.28 26.14
C LEU A 163 33.08 -6.24 26.59
N LYS A 164 33.15 -5.04 26.02
CA LYS A 164 32.21 -3.95 26.28
C LYS A 164 31.63 -3.43 24.96
N LEU A 165 30.38 -2.99 25.02
CA LEU A 165 29.78 -2.23 23.94
C LEU A 165 29.91 -0.74 24.25
N THR A 166 30.09 0.09 23.22
CA THR A 166 30.02 1.55 23.36
C THR A 166 28.62 2.01 23.75
N ASP A 167 27.60 1.29 23.28
CA ASP A 167 26.19 1.54 23.56
C ASP A 167 25.45 0.20 23.74
N TYR A 168 24.77 0.04 24.87
CA TYR A 168 23.97 -1.16 25.18
C TYR A 168 22.51 -1.00 24.76
N GLU A 169 22.04 0.23 24.54
CA GLU A 169 20.68 0.51 24.12
C GLU A 169 20.48 0.34 22.61
N ASP A 170 21.50 0.67 21.82
CA ASP A 170 21.53 0.38 20.38
C ASP A 170 22.73 -0.49 19.98
N PRO A 171 22.68 -1.81 20.22
CA PRO A 171 23.78 -2.70 19.87
C PRO A 171 24.05 -2.80 18.37
N SER A 172 23.13 -2.37 17.50
CA SER A 172 23.33 -2.43 16.04
C SER A 172 24.33 -1.38 15.56
N ASN A 173 24.37 -0.22 16.23
CA ASN A 173 25.29 0.87 15.93
C ASN A 173 26.46 0.95 16.92
N ALA A 174 26.48 0.07 17.93
CA ALA A 174 27.53 0.03 18.93
C ALA A 174 28.85 -0.53 18.39
N GLY A 175 29.95 0.09 18.81
CA GLY A 175 31.30 -0.48 18.67
C GLY A 175 31.57 -1.53 19.74
N LEU A 176 32.41 -2.52 19.40
CA LEU A 176 32.93 -3.51 20.33
C LEU A 176 34.30 -3.06 20.86
N ILE A 177 34.41 -2.93 22.17
CA ILE A 177 35.66 -2.64 22.87
C ILE A 177 36.17 -3.91 23.53
N ILE A 178 37.43 -4.26 23.26
CA ILE A 178 38.12 -5.41 23.85
C ILE A 178 39.16 -4.89 24.83
N GLU A 179 38.99 -5.18 26.11
CA GLU A 179 39.92 -4.81 27.16
C GLU A 179 40.53 -6.07 27.78
N ALA A 180 41.82 -6.05 28.04
CA ALA A 180 42.48 -7.13 28.78
C ALA A 180 43.53 -6.61 29.76
N LYS A 181 43.69 -7.38 30.83
CA LYS A 181 44.62 -7.14 31.92
C LYS A 181 45.46 -8.40 32.11
N TYR A 182 46.71 -8.33 31.65
CA TYR A 182 47.72 -9.35 31.89
C TYR A 182 48.23 -9.30 33.34
N LYS A 183 48.75 -10.42 33.83
CA LYS A 183 49.28 -10.54 35.21
C LYS A 183 50.34 -9.45 35.48
N GLY A 184 50.08 -8.62 36.49
CA GLY A 184 50.97 -7.52 36.89
C GLY A 184 50.90 -6.25 36.03
N LYS A 185 50.02 -6.17 35.02
CA LYS A 185 49.78 -4.98 34.20
C LYS A 185 48.44 -4.32 34.48
N ALA A 186 48.28 -3.07 34.03
CA ALA A 186 47.01 -2.36 34.04
C ALA A 186 46.04 -2.90 32.97
N LEU A 187 44.76 -2.56 33.09
CA LEU A 187 43.76 -2.84 32.05
C LEU A 187 44.07 -1.96 30.83
N GLN A 188 44.15 -2.56 29.65
CA GLN A 188 44.43 -1.86 28.40
C GLN A 188 43.44 -2.28 27.32
N SER A 189 43.08 -1.35 26.43
CA SER A 189 42.36 -1.66 25.19
C SER A 189 43.30 -2.40 24.23
N ILE A 190 42.75 -3.29 23.40
CA ILE A 190 43.50 -4.09 22.42
C ILE A 190 44.38 -3.24 21.48
N ASP A 191 43.97 -2.01 21.18
CA ASP A 191 44.73 -1.10 20.32
C ASP A 191 45.99 -0.53 20.98
N SER A 192 46.05 -0.55 22.31
CA SER A 192 47.20 -0.06 23.10
C SER A 192 48.13 -1.17 23.57
N MET A 193 47.87 -2.43 23.21
CA MET A 193 48.68 -3.58 23.61
C MET A 193 49.93 -3.75 22.73
N SER A 194 50.95 -4.44 23.26
CA SER A 194 52.09 -4.87 22.44
C SER A 194 51.66 -5.89 21.36
N GLY A 195 52.43 -6.03 20.27
CA GLY A 195 52.04 -6.90 19.15
C GLY A 195 51.78 -8.37 19.52
N GLY A 196 52.57 -8.93 20.44
CA GLY A 196 52.37 -10.30 20.96
C GLY A 196 51.11 -10.42 21.82
N GLU A 197 50.89 -9.47 22.73
CA GLU A 197 49.68 -9.42 23.57
C GLU A 197 48.43 -9.19 22.74
N LYS A 198 48.48 -8.34 21.72
CA LYS A 198 47.39 -8.11 20.78
C LYS A 198 47.01 -9.39 20.05
N SER A 199 48.00 -10.14 19.57
CA SER A 199 47.79 -11.41 18.87
C SER A 199 47.16 -12.48 19.78
N LEU A 200 47.64 -12.57 21.02
CA LEU A 200 47.12 -13.50 22.02
C LEU A 200 45.69 -13.17 22.47
N THR A 201 45.42 -11.89 22.74
CA THR A 201 44.07 -11.41 23.06
C THR A 201 43.10 -11.68 21.91
N ALA A 202 43.52 -11.42 20.67
CA ALA A 202 42.71 -11.71 19.47
C ALA A 202 42.44 -13.21 19.31
N LEU A 203 43.45 -14.06 19.52
CA LEU A 203 43.30 -15.51 19.46
C LEU A 203 42.33 -16.03 20.52
N ALA A 204 42.41 -15.53 21.76
CA ALA A 204 41.46 -15.87 22.81
C ALA A 204 40.03 -15.44 22.46
N PHE A 205 39.87 -14.27 21.83
CA PHE A 205 38.57 -13.80 21.35
C PHE A 205 38.01 -14.69 20.24
N ILE A 206 38.83 -15.11 19.28
CA ILE A 206 38.43 -16.07 18.24
C ILE A 206 37.96 -17.37 18.88
N PHE A 207 38.73 -17.97 19.79
CA PHE A 207 38.32 -19.19 20.49
C PHE A 207 37.01 -19.03 21.27
N ALA A 208 36.76 -17.88 21.88
CA ALA A 208 35.50 -17.60 22.57
C ALA A 208 34.29 -17.62 21.62
N ILE A 209 34.46 -17.11 20.40
CA ILE A 209 33.45 -17.18 19.34
C ILE A 209 33.26 -18.64 18.89
N LEU A 210 34.35 -19.38 18.70
CA LEU A 210 34.29 -20.78 18.28
C LEU A 210 33.57 -21.67 19.32
N LEU A 211 33.70 -21.37 20.62
CA LEU A 211 32.95 -22.05 21.67
C LEU A 211 31.44 -21.79 21.62
N TYR A 212 31.04 -20.57 21.25
CA TYR A 212 29.63 -20.21 21.17
C TYR A 212 28.93 -20.97 20.03
N LYS A 213 29.61 -21.10 18.88
CA LYS A 213 29.09 -21.84 17.72
C LYS A 213 30.14 -22.83 17.22
N PRO A 214 30.20 -24.04 17.80
CA PRO A 214 31.19 -25.04 17.42
C PRO A 214 30.95 -25.51 15.98
N ALA A 215 32.02 -25.59 15.20
CA ALA A 215 32.06 -26.12 13.84
C ALA A 215 32.74 -27.49 13.87
N PRO A 216 32.40 -28.39 12.91
CA PRO A 216 33.00 -29.73 12.88
C PRO A 216 34.48 -29.72 12.49
N LEU A 217 34.95 -28.67 11.80
CA LEU A 217 36.31 -28.56 11.28
C LEU A 217 36.85 -27.13 11.46
N TYR A 218 38.08 -27.02 11.94
CA TYR A 218 38.84 -25.78 12.02
C TYR A 218 40.19 -25.92 11.31
N VAL A 219 40.60 -24.87 10.58
CA VAL A 219 41.90 -24.79 9.92
C VAL A 219 42.63 -23.54 10.44
N PHE A 220 43.78 -23.75 11.05
CA PHE A 220 44.67 -22.69 11.52
C PHE A 220 45.92 -22.66 10.64
N ASP A 221 46.23 -21.51 10.05
CA ASP A 221 47.42 -21.32 9.22
C ASP A 221 48.36 -20.32 9.90
N GLU A 222 49.50 -20.81 10.40
CA GLU A 222 50.52 -20.06 11.13
C GLU A 222 49.97 -19.12 12.22
N ALA A 223 48.85 -19.51 12.84
CA ALA A 223 48.14 -18.72 13.85
C ALA A 223 48.98 -18.44 15.11
N ASP A 224 50.13 -19.09 15.23
CA ASP A 224 51.04 -19.04 16.34
C ASP A 224 52.39 -18.35 16.03
N ALA A 225 52.56 -17.79 14.83
CA ALA A 225 53.80 -17.14 14.40
C ALA A 225 54.24 -15.95 15.28
N ALA A 226 53.29 -15.30 15.95
CA ALA A 226 53.55 -14.16 16.85
C ALA A 226 53.71 -14.57 18.33
N LEU A 227 53.71 -15.86 18.64
CA LEU A 227 53.68 -16.35 20.02
C LEU A 227 55.08 -16.76 20.50
N ASP A 228 55.40 -16.39 21.74
CA ASP A 228 56.58 -16.91 22.41
C ASP A 228 56.40 -18.38 22.84
N GLU A 229 57.49 -19.02 23.25
CA GLU A 229 57.52 -20.45 23.59
C GLU A 229 56.55 -20.82 24.73
N ILE A 230 56.42 -19.93 25.73
CA ILE A 230 55.55 -20.15 26.89
C ILE A 230 54.07 -20.07 26.49
N ASN A 231 53.68 -19.05 25.73
CA ASN A 231 52.29 -18.86 25.34
C ASN A 231 51.87 -19.85 24.24
N SER A 232 52.80 -20.24 23.36
CA SER A 232 52.61 -21.32 22.39
C SER A 232 52.20 -22.63 23.06
N ALA A 233 52.86 -23.05 24.14
CA ALA A 233 52.50 -24.27 24.85
C ALA A 233 51.06 -24.24 25.40
N LYS A 234 50.59 -23.07 25.84
CA LYS A 234 49.21 -22.89 26.33
C LYS A 234 48.19 -22.97 25.20
N VAL A 235 48.51 -22.38 24.05
CA VAL A 235 47.68 -22.47 22.84
C VAL A 235 47.63 -23.90 22.30
N ALA A 236 48.75 -24.63 22.32
CA ALA A 236 48.78 -26.05 21.95
C ALA A 236 47.84 -26.89 22.83
N LYS A 237 47.90 -26.69 24.15
CA LYS A 237 46.99 -27.35 25.11
C LYS A 237 45.52 -27.00 24.85
N ALA A 238 45.24 -25.73 24.53
CA ALA A 238 43.90 -25.30 24.15
C ALA A 238 43.39 -26.07 22.94
N ILE A 239 44.16 -26.02 21.85
CA ILE A 239 43.85 -26.69 20.59
C ILE A 239 43.60 -28.18 20.84
N LYS A 240 44.40 -28.82 21.70
CA LYS A 240 44.20 -30.23 22.08
C LYS A 240 42.89 -30.48 22.84
N GLU A 241 42.48 -29.58 23.72
CA GLU A 241 41.17 -29.69 24.39
C GLU A 241 40.01 -29.46 23.42
N PHE A 242 40.15 -28.50 22.50
CA PHE A 242 39.17 -28.26 21.44
C PHE A 242 39.07 -29.42 20.45
N SER A 243 40.19 -30.11 20.17
CA SER A 243 40.21 -31.23 19.22
C SER A 243 39.40 -32.44 19.69
N LYS A 244 39.05 -32.51 20.99
CA LYS A 244 38.12 -33.51 21.54
C LYS A 244 36.70 -33.34 21.02
N LYS A 245 36.33 -32.13 20.58
CA LYS A 245 34.97 -31.77 20.14
C LYS A 245 34.87 -31.47 18.64
N ALA A 246 35.98 -31.13 17.99
CA ALA A 246 36.02 -30.78 16.57
C ALA A 246 37.33 -31.25 15.91
N GLN A 247 37.32 -31.45 14.60
CA GLN A 247 38.54 -31.72 13.85
C GLN A 247 39.36 -30.44 13.70
N ILE A 248 40.67 -30.50 13.94
CA ILE A 248 41.56 -29.35 13.80
C ILE A 248 42.70 -29.71 12.86
N ILE A 249 42.93 -28.85 11.88
CA ILE A 249 44.10 -28.86 11.00
C ILE A 249 44.90 -27.61 11.33
N ALA A 250 46.15 -27.77 11.74
CA ALA A 250 47.05 -26.64 12.01
C ALA A 250 48.28 -26.74 11.11
N ILE A 251 48.56 -25.66 10.39
CA ILE A 251 49.80 -25.46 9.63
C ILE A 251 50.70 -24.60 10.50
N THR A 252 51.81 -25.17 10.96
CA THR A 252 52.70 -24.50 11.92
C THR A 252 54.10 -25.11 11.88
N HIS A 253 55.10 -24.32 12.26
CA HIS A 253 56.47 -24.76 12.51
C HIS A 253 56.76 -24.95 14.02
N ASN A 254 55.74 -24.82 14.87
CA ASN A 254 55.92 -24.77 16.31
C ASN A 254 55.91 -26.13 16.96
N HIS A 255 57.03 -26.46 17.59
CA HIS A 255 57.25 -27.76 18.20
C HIS A 255 56.22 -28.12 19.28
N ASN A 256 55.64 -27.14 19.99
CA ASN A 256 54.63 -27.42 21.02
C ASN A 256 53.33 -27.94 20.41
N ILE A 257 52.84 -27.30 19.33
CA ILE A 257 51.62 -27.72 18.64
C ILE A 257 51.87 -29.05 17.92
N ILE A 258 53.03 -29.20 17.27
CA ILE A 258 53.42 -30.44 16.57
C ILE A 258 53.51 -31.62 17.55
N ARG A 259 54.01 -31.40 18.77
CA ARG A 259 54.18 -32.44 19.80
C ARG A 259 52.84 -33.00 20.29
N ASP A 260 51.83 -32.13 20.44
CA ASP A 260 50.51 -32.53 20.95
C ASP A 260 49.57 -33.04 19.85
N ALA A 261 49.99 -32.98 18.58
CA ALA A 261 49.24 -33.44 17.42
C ALA A 261 49.04 -34.96 17.43
N ASP A 262 47.88 -35.41 16.94
CA ASP A 262 47.60 -36.84 16.77
C ASP A 262 48.29 -37.42 15.51
N GLN A 263 48.36 -36.63 14.44
CA GLN A 263 49.02 -36.96 13.18
C GLN A 263 49.76 -35.74 12.64
N ILE A 264 50.92 -35.97 12.02
CA ILE A 264 51.70 -34.93 11.33
C ILE A 264 51.62 -35.18 9.83
N ILE A 265 51.40 -34.10 9.07
CA ILE A 265 51.50 -34.10 7.62
C ILE A 265 52.69 -33.22 7.24
N GLY A 266 53.77 -33.84 6.78
CA GLY A 266 54.95 -33.15 6.26
C GLY A 266 54.81 -32.88 4.77
N VAL A 267 55.09 -31.65 4.35
CA VAL A 267 55.14 -31.27 2.93
C VAL A 267 56.60 -31.04 2.55
N THR A 268 57.05 -31.67 1.46
CA THR A 268 58.41 -31.49 0.92
C THR A 268 58.34 -31.01 -0.53
N LEU A 269 59.23 -30.09 -0.88
CA LEU A 269 59.36 -29.55 -2.24
C LEU A 269 60.55 -30.21 -2.93
N ALA A 270 60.31 -30.90 -4.05
CA ALA A 270 61.36 -31.46 -4.88
C ALA A 270 61.12 -31.11 -6.36
N LYS A 271 62.07 -30.40 -6.98
CA LYS A 271 62.10 -30.10 -8.43
C LYS A 271 60.71 -29.73 -9.01
N ASP A 272 60.13 -28.65 -8.49
CA ASP A 272 58.83 -28.09 -8.89
C ASP A 272 57.57 -28.94 -8.59
N LYS A 273 57.68 -29.94 -7.71
CA LYS A 273 56.52 -30.69 -7.20
C LYS A 273 56.49 -30.71 -5.68
N SER A 274 55.33 -30.43 -5.11
CA SER A 274 55.05 -30.64 -3.69
C SER A 274 54.63 -32.09 -3.47
N SER A 275 55.34 -32.81 -2.60
CA SER A 275 54.99 -34.16 -2.16
C SER A 275 54.57 -34.11 -0.69
N VAL A 276 53.57 -34.94 -0.34
CA VAL A 276 52.98 -34.96 1.01
C VAL A 276 53.30 -36.31 1.67
N ILE A 277 53.78 -36.27 2.91
CA ILE A 277 54.12 -37.45 3.71
C ILE A 277 53.33 -37.37 5.01
N GLY A 278 52.53 -38.39 5.31
CA GLY A 278 51.83 -38.52 6.59
C GLY A 278 52.63 -39.34 7.60
N LEU A 279 52.69 -38.89 8.84
CA LEU A 279 53.28 -39.61 9.97
C LEU A 279 52.28 -39.67 11.12
N ASP A 280 51.95 -40.88 11.57
CA ASP A 280 51.10 -41.08 12.75
C ASP A 280 51.96 -41.08 14.03
N LEU A 281 51.72 -40.12 14.92
CA LEU A 281 52.49 -39.98 16.15
C LEU A 281 52.03 -40.93 17.25
N LYS A 282 50.76 -41.36 17.24
CA LYS A 282 50.21 -42.28 18.26
C LYS A 282 50.83 -43.67 18.14
N GLN A 283 51.04 -44.14 16.92
CA GLN A 283 51.67 -45.44 16.68
C GLN A 283 53.14 -45.47 17.14
N LYS A 284 53.89 -44.40 16.87
CA LYS A 284 55.31 -44.31 17.23
C LYS A 284 55.58 -44.25 18.73
N LEU A 285 54.68 -43.69 19.53
CA LEU A 285 54.82 -43.65 20.99
C LEU A 285 54.50 -45.01 21.64
N LEU A 286 53.62 -45.80 21.03
CA LEU A 286 53.29 -47.16 21.48
C LEU A 286 54.36 -48.19 21.08
N GLU A 287 55.10 -47.96 19.99
CA GLU A 287 56.22 -48.82 19.57
C GLU A 287 57.53 -48.56 20.35
N ASN A 288 57.64 -47.43 21.05
CA ASN A 288 58.83 -47.02 21.81
C ASN A 288 58.62 -47.00 23.34
N ALA A 289 57.48 -47.50 23.84
CA ALA A 289 57.17 -47.67 25.26
C ALA A 289 57.23 -49.16 25.64
#